data_AF-A0A7J8YRY8-F1
#
_entry.id   AF-A0A7J8YRY8-F1
#
_cell.length_a   1.000
_cell.length_b   1.000
_cell.length_c   1.000
_cell.angle_alpha   90.00
_cell.angle_beta   90.00
_cell.angle_gamma   90.00
#
_symmetry.space_group_name_H-M   'P 1'
#
loop_
_entity.id
_entity.type
_entity.pdbx_description
1 polymer ?
#
loop_
_entity_poly.entity_id
_entity_poly.type
_entity_poly.pdbx_seq_one_letter_code
_entity_poly.pdbx_strand_id
1 'polypeptide(L)'
;METKAKAEVYHGNQTCRDKFTSLLAEKGLPNGLLTLQDIHECGYVKDTGFVWLRRRHCRHKMSSKKDSFYRFENVVISYDTEITAYFETNKIKNLTGVKAKEFMIWVNLTEIYVQQSPSSTSMITFKTPVGLSRSFPVSVFEAGAVAVKELTEEGKEGK
;
A
#
# COMPACT_ATOMS: atom_id res chain seq x y z
N MET A 1 10.57 -17.63 13.53
CA MET A 1 9.33 -17.58 12.72
C MET A 1 8.11 -17.85 13.63
N GLU A 2 7.93 -17.09 14.71
CA GLU A 2 6.88 -17.35 15.71
C GLU A 2 5.70 -16.37 15.61
N THR A 3 5.80 -15.32 14.81
CA THR A 3 4.78 -14.26 14.75
C THR A 3 3.48 -14.70 14.08
N LYS A 4 3.45 -15.82 13.32
CA LYS A 4 2.27 -16.25 12.55
C LYS A 4 1.34 -17.24 13.28
N ALA A 5 1.73 -17.75 14.46
CA ALA A 5 1.00 -18.84 15.12
C ALA A 5 -0.40 -18.44 15.64
N LYS A 6 -0.65 -17.15 15.85
CA LYS A 6 -1.97 -16.60 16.26
C LYS A 6 -2.59 -15.68 15.21
N ALA A 7 -2.14 -15.77 13.98
CA ALA A 7 -2.60 -14.86 12.94
C ALA A 7 -3.99 -15.24 12.44
N GLU A 8 -4.84 -14.23 12.25
CA GLU A 8 -6.01 -14.37 11.40
C GLU A 8 -5.55 -14.32 9.95
N VAL A 9 -5.73 -15.43 9.22
CA VAL A 9 -5.33 -15.54 7.81
C VAL A 9 -6.56 -15.70 6.94
N TYR A 10 -6.69 -14.80 5.99
CA TYR A 10 -7.77 -14.75 5.01
C TYR A 10 -7.22 -15.07 3.62
N HIS A 11 -8.05 -15.69 2.80
CA HIS A 11 -7.68 -16.07 1.44
C HIS A 11 -8.72 -15.55 0.43
N GLY A 12 -8.25 -15.28 -0.79
CA GLY A 12 -9.09 -14.81 -1.90
C GLY A 12 -9.13 -13.28 -2.02
N ASN A 13 -9.16 -12.80 -3.27
CA ASN A 13 -8.96 -11.37 -3.59
C ASN A 13 -9.97 -10.45 -2.93
N GLN A 14 -11.26 -10.76 -3.04
CA GLN A 14 -12.29 -9.91 -2.47
C GLN A 14 -12.20 -9.88 -0.93
N THR A 15 -12.19 -11.06 -0.30
CA THR A 15 -12.11 -11.19 1.16
C THR A 15 -10.85 -10.54 1.74
N CYS A 16 -9.69 -10.71 1.10
CA CYS A 16 -8.45 -10.09 1.55
C CYS A 16 -8.53 -8.56 1.49
N ARG A 17 -9.10 -8.01 0.41
CA ARG A 17 -9.28 -6.57 0.25
C ARG A 17 -10.25 -6.00 1.30
N ASP A 18 -11.39 -6.65 1.49
CA ASP A 18 -12.39 -6.19 2.46
C ASP A 18 -11.84 -6.22 3.89
N LYS A 19 -11.09 -7.26 4.24
CA LYS A 19 -10.43 -7.39 5.55
C LYS A 19 -9.32 -6.36 5.73
N PHE A 20 -8.52 -6.13 4.70
CA PHE A 20 -7.47 -5.10 4.73
C PHE A 20 -8.06 -3.69 4.88
N THR A 21 -9.10 -3.35 4.12
CA THR A 21 -9.81 -2.06 4.24
C THR A 21 -10.43 -1.91 5.63
N SER A 22 -11.04 -2.97 6.17
CA SER A 22 -11.58 -2.95 7.55
C SER A 22 -10.49 -2.70 8.59
N LEU A 23 -9.31 -3.31 8.41
CA LEU A 23 -8.16 -3.10 9.30
C LEU A 23 -7.62 -1.67 9.21
N LEU A 24 -7.55 -1.09 8.01
CA LEU A 24 -7.18 0.33 7.83
C LEU A 24 -8.12 1.24 8.62
N ALA A 25 -9.44 1.04 8.47
CA ALA A 25 -10.45 1.77 9.21
C ALA A 25 -10.30 1.62 10.73
N GLU A 26 -10.11 0.39 11.23
CA GLU A 26 -9.89 0.12 12.67
C GLU A 26 -8.68 0.89 13.21
N LYS A 27 -7.62 1.00 12.41
CA LYS A 27 -6.39 1.69 12.79
C LYS A 27 -6.41 3.19 12.48
N GLY A 28 -7.52 3.77 12.03
CA GLY A 28 -7.63 5.20 11.71
C GLY A 28 -6.83 5.63 10.47
N LEU A 29 -6.54 4.67 9.58
CA LEU A 29 -5.90 4.91 8.29
C LEU A 29 -6.97 5.00 7.19
N PRO A 30 -6.74 5.78 6.12
CA PRO A 30 -7.72 5.95 5.06
C PRO A 30 -7.99 4.64 4.29
N ASN A 31 -9.26 4.36 3.98
CA ASN A 31 -9.72 3.08 3.42
C ASN A 31 -9.18 2.76 2.01
N GLY A 32 -8.81 3.78 1.24
CA GLY A 32 -8.17 3.65 -0.07
C GLY A 32 -6.65 3.68 -0.01
N LEU A 33 -6.06 3.63 1.20
CA LEU A 33 -4.61 3.52 1.36
C LEU A 33 -4.12 2.17 0.81
N LEU A 34 -3.12 2.21 -0.06
CA LEU A 34 -2.53 1.02 -0.70
C LEU A 34 -3.58 0.20 -1.47
N THR A 35 -4.13 0.76 -2.56
CA THR A 35 -5.09 0.06 -3.44
C THR A 35 -4.42 -1.15 -4.11
N LEU A 36 -4.57 -2.32 -3.49
CA LEU A 36 -3.95 -3.56 -3.93
C LEU A 36 -4.95 -4.43 -4.69
N GLN A 37 -4.48 -5.01 -5.78
CA GLN A 37 -5.20 -5.99 -6.59
C GLN A 37 -4.48 -7.34 -6.56
N ASP A 38 -5.24 -8.41 -6.85
CA ASP A 38 -4.78 -9.80 -6.92
C ASP A 38 -4.14 -10.32 -5.63
N ILE A 39 -4.65 -9.87 -4.47
CA ILE A 39 -4.23 -10.38 -3.17
C ILE A 39 -4.83 -11.78 -3.01
N HIS A 40 -4.02 -12.80 -2.72
CA HIS A 40 -4.55 -14.14 -2.48
C HIS A 40 -4.51 -14.55 -1.01
N GLU A 41 -3.66 -13.89 -0.21
CA GLU A 41 -3.51 -14.14 1.22
C GLU A 41 -3.33 -12.80 1.95
N CYS A 42 -4.05 -12.62 3.05
CA CYS A 42 -3.94 -11.49 3.96
C CYS A 42 -3.87 -12.05 5.37
N GLY A 43 -2.82 -11.73 6.11
CA GLY A 43 -2.65 -12.15 7.48
C GLY A 43 -2.51 -10.98 8.43
N TYR A 44 -3.10 -11.10 9.61
CA TYR A 44 -3.04 -10.11 10.68
C TYR A 44 -2.85 -10.76 12.04
N VAL A 45 -1.89 -10.26 12.81
CA VAL A 45 -1.59 -10.71 14.17
C VAL A 45 -2.01 -9.61 15.13
N LYS A 46 -3.21 -9.74 15.71
CA LYS A 46 -3.79 -8.71 16.58
C LYS A 46 -2.90 -8.31 17.76
N ASP A 47 -2.20 -9.28 18.36
CA ASP A 47 -1.30 -9.07 19.51
C ASP A 47 -0.12 -8.13 19.18
N THR A 48 0.41 -8.18 17.95
CA THR A 48 1.63 -7.44 17.57
C THR A 48 1.36 -6.32 16.57
N GLY A 49 0.17 -6.27 15.97
CA GLY A 49 -0.12 -5.41 14.84
C GLY A 49 0.53 -5.86 13.52
N PHE A 50 1.21 -7.01 13.48
CA PHE A 50 1.90 -7.47 12.27
C PHE A 50 0.89 -7.86 11.18
N VAL A 51 1.10 -7.33 9.99
CA VAL A 51 0.28 -7.57 8.80
C VAL A 51 1.17 -8.05 7.67
N TRP A 52 0.68 -9.01 6.90
CA TRP A 52 1.26 -9.34 5.60
C TRP A 52 0.20 -9.53 4.53
N LEU A 53 0.54 -9.16 3.31
CA LEU A 53 -0.30 -9.34 2.12
C LEU A 53 0.54 -10.05 1.06
N ARG A 54 -0.02 -11.09 0.45
CA ARG A 54 0.61 -11.78 -0.68
C ARG A 54 -0.24 -11.69 -1.92
N ARG A 55 0.40 -11.29 -3.01
CA ARG A 55 -0.21 -11.20 -4.33
C ARG A 55 0.02 -12.49 -5.10
N ARG A 56 -0.95 -12.87 -5.93
CA ARG A 56 -0.78 -14.04 -6.80
C ARG A 56 0.23 -13.68 -7.89
N HIS A 57 1.28 -14.47 -8.04
CA HIS A 57 2.21 -14.29 -9.16
C HIS A 57 1.51 -14.78 -10.43
N CYS A 58 1.08 -13.87 -11.30
CA CYS A 58 0.41 -14.20 -12.56
C CYS A 58 1.42 -14.82 -13.55
N ARG A 59 1.80 -16.10 -13.34
CA ARG A 59 2.75 -16.82 -14.22
C ARG A 59 2.26 -17.06 -15.64
N HIS A 60 0.97 -16.86 -15.94
CA HIS A 60 0.40 -17.06 -17.28
C HIS A 60 0.07 -15.76 -18.05
N LYS A 61 0.33 -14.59 -17.47
CA LYS A 61 0.34 -13.33 -18.21
C LYS A 61 1.80 -12.98 -18.52
N MET A 62 2.33 -13.48 -19.64
CA MET A 62 3.54 -12.92 -20.31
C MET A 62 3.24 -11.53 -20.93
N SER A 63 2.32 -10.77 -20.32
CA SER A 63 1.79 -9.48 -20.74
C SER A 63 1.11 -8.92 -19.49
N SER A 64 1.66 -7.99 -18.73
CA SER A 64 2.74 -7.06 -18.97
C SER A 64 3.28 -6.62 -17.59
N LYS A 65 4.34 -5.81 -17.52
CA LYS A 65 4.64 -4.94 -16.35
C LYS A 65 3.52 -3.88 -16.09
N LYS A 66 2.25 -4.22 -16.31
CA LYS A 66 1.07 -3.32 -16.34
C LYS A 66 0.34 -3.21 -15.00
N ASP A 67 0.32 -4.27 -14.19
CA ASP A 67 -0.56 -4.36 -12.99
C ASP A 67 0.13 -3.97 -11.66
N SER A 68 1.32 -3.35 -11.71
CA SER A 68 2.11 -3.09 -10.49
C SER A 68 2.26 -1.62 -10.14
N PHE A 69 1.74 -0.68 -10.93
CA PHE A 69 1.98 0.74 -10.73
C PHE A 69 0.71 1.53 -10.45
N TYR A 70 0.68 2.22 -9.31
CA TYR A 70 -0.41 3.08 -8.89
C TYR A 70 0.03 4.53 -8.96
N ARG A 71 -0.65 5.37 -9.76
CA ARG A 71 -0.35 6.81 -9.81
C ARG A 71 -1.42 7.59 -9.07
N PHE A 72 -0.99 8.45 -8.14
CA PHE A 72 -1.82 9.50 -7.57
C PHE A 72 -1.05 10.81 -7.63
N GLU A 73 -1.70 11.87 -8.11
CA GLU A 73 -1.06 13.13 -8.46
C GLU A 73 0.20 12.90 -9.35
N ASN A 74 1.39 13.06 -8.77
CA ASN A 74 2.69 12.88 -9.42
C ASN A 74 3.53 11.74 -8.84
N VAL A 75 2.98 10.96 -7.92
CA VAL A 75 3.66 9.83 -7.28
C VAL A 75 3.26 8.54 -7.99
N VAL A 76 4.25 7.74 -8.39
CA VAL A 76 4.02 6.37 -8.88
C VAL A 76 4.45 5.39 -7.79
N ILE A 77 3.55 4.52 -7.36
CA ILE A 77 3.81 3.49 -6.35
C ILE A 77 3.92 2.14 -7.03
N SER A 78 4.85 1.31 -6.58
CA SER A 78 4.96 -0.08 -6.97
C SER A 78 4.84 -1.01 -5.77
N TYR A 79 4.26 -2.18 -6.01
CA TYR A 79 4.01 -3.19 -5.00
C TYR A 79 4.73 -4.49 -5.37
N ASP A 80 5.50 -5.03 -4.43
CA ASP A 80 6.14 -6.34 -4.55
C ASP A 80 5.10 -7.47 -4.33
N THR A 81 5.54 -8.72 -4.48
CA THR A 81 4.65 -9.90 -4.32
C THR A 81 4.24 -10.12 -2.85
N GLU A 82 5.12 -9.80 -1.92
CA GLU A 82 4.86 -9.85 -0.48
C GLU A 82 5.07 -8.45 0.10
N ILE A 83 4.05 -7.98 0.82
CA ILE A 83 4.07 -6.71 1.56
C ILE A 83 3.95 -7.07 3.02
N THR A 84 4.79 -6.50 3.87
CA THR A 84 4.69 -6.68 5.33
C THR A 84 4.81 -5.35 6.04
N ALA A 85 4.14 -5.21 7.19
CA ALA A 85 4.27 -4.04 8.04
C ALA A 85 3.73 -4.31 9.45
N TYR A 86 3.90 -3.34 10.34
CA TYR A 86 3.28 -3.31 11.66
C TYR A 86 2.31 -2.13 11.74
N PHE A 87 1.07 -2.43 12.11
CA PHE A 87 -0.02 -1.46 12.18
C PHE A 87 -0.24 -1.02 13.62
N GLU A 88 -0.09 0.28 13.84
CA GLU A 88 -0.40 1.00 15.07
C GLU A 88 -1.56 1.98 14.79
N THR A 89 -2.11 2.59 15.85
CA THR A 89 -3.13 3.62 15.69
C THR A 89 -2.57 4.79 14.87
N ASN A 90 -3.23 5.10 13.76
CA ASN A 90 -2.89 6.11 12.76
C ASN A 90 -1.50 5.94 12.13
N LYS A 91 -0.85 4.76 12.24
CA LYS A 91 0.54 4.59 11.80
C LYS A 91 0.85 3.17 11.30
N ILE A 92 1.67 3.10 10.27
CA ILE A 92 2.28 1.88 9.73
C ILE A 92 3.80 2.01 9.89
N LYS A 93 4.45 0.98 10.43
CA LYS A 93 5.90 0.89 10.64
C LYS A 93 6.51 -0.32 9.93
N ASN A 94 7.80 -0.23 9.64
CA ASN A 94 8.60 -1.27 8.98
C ASN A 94 7.89 -1.80 7.72
N LEU A 95 7.31 -0.90 6.94
CA LEU A 95 6.67 -1.24 5.69
C LEU A 95 7.72 -1.79 4.72
N THR A 96 7.40 -2.92 4.09
CA THR A 96 8.23 -3.53 3.05
C THR A 96 7.37 -3.88 1.84
N GLY A 97 8.00 -4.02 0.68
CA GLY A 97 7.30 -4.38 -0.55
C GLY A 97 6.47 -3.24 -1.16
N VAL A 98 6.65 -2.01 -0.69
CA VAL A 98 6.03 -0.81 -1.29
C VAL A 98 7.14 0.17 -1.67
N LYS A 99 7.17 0.58 -2.93
CA LYS A 99 8.14 1.52 -3.48
C LYS A 99 7.44 2.72 -4.07
N ALA A 100 8.01 3.91 -3.93
CA ALA A 100 7.58 5.11 -4.62
C ALA A 100 8.64 5.53 -5.64
N LYS A 101 8.20 6.00 -6.81
CA LYS A 101 9.06 6.61 -7.81
C LYS A 101 9.22 8.09 -7.45
N GLU A 102 10.42 8.45 -7.03
CA GLU A 102 10.86 9.82 -6.78
C GLU A 102 11.78 10.21 -7.93
N PHE A 103 11.39 11.21 -8.72
CA PHE A 103 12.05 11.60 -9.97
C PHE A 103 12.21 10.41 -10.94
N MET A 104 13.38 9.77 -10.93
CA MET A 104 13.73 8.62 -11.78
C MET A 104 14.12 7.37 -10.99
N ILE A 105 14.11 7.41 -9.66
CA ILE A 105 14.59 6.34 -8.78
C ILE A 105 13.43 5.75 -7.98
N TRP A 106 13.42 4.43 -7.83
CA TRP A 106 12.49 3.74 -6.94
C TRP A 106 13.05 3.71 -5.52
N VAL A 107 12.27 4.22 -4.56
CA VAL A 107 12.65 4.30 -3.15
C VAL A 107 11.64 3.49 -2.34
N ASN A 108 12.12 2.65 -1.42
CA ASN A 108 11.22 1.92 -0.52
C ASN A 108 10.54 2.89 0.45
N LEU A 109 9.26 2.64 0.74
CA LEU A 109 8.56 3.28 1.84
C LEU A 109 8.71 2.44 3.10
N THR A 110 8.91 3.08 4.24
CA THR A 110 9.19 2.41 5.52
C THR A 110 8.18 2.74 6.60
N GLU A 111 7.65 3.97 6.60
CA GLU A 111 6.61 4.38 7.53
C GLU A 111 5.53 5.19 6.81
N ILE A 112 4.31 5.06 7.30
CA ILE A 112 3.16 5.88 6.91
C ILE A 112 2.47 6.30 8.20
N TYR A 113 2.09 7.56 8.36
CA TYR A 113 1.29 7.97 9.51
C TYR A 113 0.32 9.09 9.15
N VAL A 114 -0.80 9.13 9.86
CA VAL A 114 -1.82 10.16 9.74
C VAL A 114 -1.68 11.10 10.93
N GLN A 115 -1.48 12.37 10.63
CA GLN A 115 -1.55 13.45 11.60
C GLN A 115 -2.96 14.04 11.55
N GLN A 116 -3.77 13.67 12.55
CA GLN A 116 -5.09 14.25 12.74
C GLN A 116 -4.93 15.66 13.30
N SER A 117 -5.61 16.61 12.68
CA SER A 117 -5.65 18.00 13.15
C SER A 117 -7.09 18.39 13.48
N PRO A 118 -7.36 18.98 14.65
CA PRO A 118 -8.71 19.43 15.02
C PRO A 118 -9.12 20.73 14.31
N SER A 119 -8.17 21.48 13.76
CA SER A 119 -8.39 22.82 13.20
C SER A 119 -8.03 22.95 11.71
N SER A 120 -7.48 21.90 11.10
CA SER A 120 -7.06 21.88 9.71
C SER A 120 -7.26 20.52 9.07
N THR A 121 -7.09 20.44 7.74
CA THR A 121 -7.17 19.19 6.98
C THR A 121 -6.17 18.17 7.54
N SER A 122 -6.66 16.97 7.89
CA SER A 122 -5.81 15.87 8.33
C SER A 122 -4.85 15.46 7.21
N MET A 123 -3.59 15.24 7.56
CA MET A 123 -2.52 14.94 6.59
C MET A 123 -1.97 13.53 6.80
N ILE A 124 -1.78 12.79 5.72
CA ILE A 124 -1.06 11.51 5.71
C ILE A 124 0.36 11.73 5.20
N THR A 125 1.34 11.17 5.89
CA THR A 125 2.77 11.32 5.58
C THR A 125 3.42 9.98 5.32
N PHE A 126 4.18 9.90 4.23
CA PHE A 126 4.96 8.74 3.81
C PHE A 126 6.44 9.03 4.03
N LYS A 127 7.18 8.08 4.62
CA LYS A 127 8.62 8.19 4.89
C LYS A 127 9.42 7.11 4.18
N THR A 128 10.61 7.49 3.74
CA THR A 128 11.62 6.61 3.15
C THR A 128 12.74 6.31 4.16
N PRO A 129 13.50 5.22 3.99
CA PRO A 129 14.61 4.89 4.89
C PRO A 129 15.73 5.94 4.91
N VAL A 130 15.82 6.76 3.85
CA VAL A 130 16.84 7.82 3.71
C VAL A 130 16.39 9.17 4.30
N GLY A 131 15.29 9.19 5.06
CA GLY A 131 14.83 10.39 5.77
C GLY A 131 13.98 11.36 4.94
N LEU A 132 13.73 11.08 3.65
CA LEU A 132 12.79 11.85 2.84
C LEU A 132 11.35 11.50 3.23
N SER A 133 10.49 12.52 3.28
CA SER A 133 9.06 12.35 3.55
C SER A 133 8.20 13.24 2.67
N ARG A 134 6.99 12.76 2.34
CA ARG A 134 5.97 13.57 1.67
C ARG A 134 4.63 13.45 2.38
N SER A 135 3.90 14.56 2.44
CA SER A 135 2.59 14.64 3.10
C SER A 135 1.52 15.08 2.11
N PHE A 136 0.34 14.51 2.25
CA PHE A 136 -0.81 14.72 1.38
C PHE A 136 -2.08 14.81 2.24
N PRO A 137 -3.14 15.50 1.78
CA PRO A 137 -4.44 15.44 2.44
C PRO A 137 -4.97 14.00 2.52
N VAL A 138 -5.52 13.61 3.68
CA VAL A 138 -6.09 12.27 3.87
C VAL A 138 -7.19 11.95 2.86
N SER A 139 -7.96 12.95 2.44
CA SER A 139 -9.07 12.83 1.47
C SER A 139 -8.64 12.24 0.13
N VAL A 140 -7.38 12.38 -0.27
CA VAL A 140 -6.84 11.79 -1.51
C VAL A 140 -6.83 10.26 -1.46
N PHE A 141 -6.85 9.68 -0.26
CA PHE A 141 -6.77 8.23 -0.03
C PHE A 141 -8.08 7.63 0.45
N GLU A 142 -9.19 8.37 0.43
CA GLU A 142 -10.49 7.82 0.77
C GLU A 142 -11.05 6.97 -0.39
N ALA A 143 -11.84 5.95 -0.02
CA ALA A 143 -12.43 5.04 -1.01
C ALA A 143 -13.33 5.82 -1.98
N GLY A 144 -12.95 5.83 -3.27
CA GLY A 144 -13.67 6.56 -4.33
C GLY A 144 -13.08 7.93 -4.72
N ALA A 145 -12.09 8.45 -3.99
CA ALA A 145 -11.44 9.74 -4.31
C ALA A 145 -10.35 9.63 -5.39
N VAL A 146 -9.83 8.43 -5.64
CA VAL A 146 -8.74 8.22 -6.58
C VAL A 146 -9.30 8.04 -7.99
N ALA A 147 -9.04 8.99 -8.88
CA ALA A 147 -9.11 8.76 -10.32
C ALA A 147 -7.97 7.79 -10.71
N VAL A 148 -8.24 6.49 -10.59
CA VAL A 148 -7.31 5.41 -10.91
C VAL A 148 -7.00 5.46 -12.40
N LYS A 149 -5.79 5.89 -12.77
CA LYS A 149 -5.24 5.67 -14.11
C LYS A 149 -4.13 4.64 -14.00
N GLU A 150 -4.42 3.42 -14.41
CA GLU A 150 -3.40 2.42 -14.72
C GLU A 150 -2.53 2.99 -15.85
N LEU A 151 -1.23 3.15 -15.61
CA LEU A 151 -0.32 3.66 -16.64
C LEU A 151 0.05 2.52 -17.59
N THR A 152 -0.36 2.65 -18.85
CA THR A 152 0.30 2.02 -20.00
C THR A 152 1.54 2.86 -20.33
N GLU A 153 2.75 2.36 -20.09
CA GLU A 153 3.93 2.95 -20.74
C GLU A 153 3.83 2.64 -22.25
N GLU A 154 3.45 3.64 -23.05
CA GLU A 154 3.67 3.62 -24.48
C GLU A 154 5.18 3.62 -24.73
N GLY A 155 5.71 2.44 -25.06
CA GLY A 155 7.06 2.30 -25.57
C GLY A 155 7.14 3.03 -26.91
N LYS A 156 7.83 4.18 -26.93
CA LYS A 156 8.40 4.68 -28.18
C LYS A 156 9.54 3.74 -28.58
N GLU A 157 9.31 2.96 -29.62
CA GLU A 157 10.36 2.46 -30.50
C GLU A 157 11.25 3.63 -30.93
N GLY A 158 12.51 3.60 -30.49
CA GLY A 158 13.58 4.35 -31.12
C GLY A 158 14.23 3.44 -32.16
N LYS A 159 13.88 3.69 -33.42
CA LYS A 159 14.50 3.16 -34.63
C LYS A 159 15.97 3.57 -34.72
#